data_AF-A0A7C3WNW4-F1
#
_entry.id   AF-A0A7C3WNW4-F1
#
_cell.length_a   1.000
_cell.length_b   1.000
_cell.length_c   1.000
_cell.angle_alpha   90.00
_cell.angle_beta   90.00
_cell.angle_gamma   90.00
#
_symmetry.space_group_name_H-M   'P 1'
#
loop_
_entity.id
_entity.type
_entity.pdbx_description
1 polymer ?
#
loop_
_entity_poly.entity_id
_entity_poly.type
_entity_poly.pdbx_seq_one_letter_code
_entity_poly.pdbx_strand_id
1 'polypeptide(L)'
;MDGPGLEILYQDEHCLVVNKPPGILTQAPPGIDSLEVRVRAYLRTGRPEGEIVYLGVPHRLDRPVSGAILFALTRRAAQRLSAQFEKRWIKKLYWACVEGRVEPAEGTWKDFLRKVPDQPRAEIVPMEHPEALYAVLHYRVLAYLEWGTWLEIRLDTGRYHQIRIQSASRGHPVLGDVQYGARQPFGPAASDIREQPIALHAR
;
A
#
# COMPACT_ATOMS: atom_id res chain seq x y z
N MET A 1 19.30 6.20 -15.59
CA MET A 1 19.82 4.82 -15.54
C MET A 1 19.03 4.12 -14.45
N ASP A 2 18.07 3.29 -14.84
CA ASP A 2 17.30 2.48 -13.90
C ASP A 2 18.26 1.51 -13.23
N GLY A 3 18.42 1.64 -11.91
CA GLY A 3 19.14 0.63 -11.14
C GLY A 3 18.42 -0.73 -11.28
N PRO A 4 19.14 -1.87 -11.16
CA PRO A 4 18.55 -3.18 -11.41
C PRO A 4 17.29 -3.39 -10.55
N GLY A 5 16.12 -3.40 -11.19
CA GLY A 5 14.83 -3.72 -10.57
C GLY A 5 14.15 -2.62 -9.75
N LEU A 6 14.54 -1.34 -9.90
CA LEU A 6 13.86 -0.19 -9.29
C LEU A 6 13.38 0.80 -10.36
N GLU A 7 12.06 0.99 -10.45
CA GLU A 7 11.46 2.03 -11.28
C GLU A 7 11.32 3.31 -10.46
N ILE A 8 12.07 4.34 -10.85
CA ILE A 8 12.09 5.64 -10.16
C ILE A 8 11.09 6.58 -10.82
N LEU A 9 10.09 7.02 -10.06
CA LEU A 9 9.06 7.97 -10.52
C LEU A 9 9.50 9.42 -10.31
N TYR A 10 10.28 9.67 -9.25
CA TYR A 10 10.79 11.00 -8.91
C TYR A 10 11.99 10.88 -7.97
N GLN A 11 12.99 11.75 -8.13
CA GLN A 11 14.10 11.85 -7.19
C GLN A 11 14.64 13.28 -7.14
N ASP A 12 14.85 13.78 -5.92
CA ASP A 12 15.58 15.02 -5.65
C ASP A 12 16.57 14.85 -4.48
N GLU A 13 17.09 15.94 -3.93
CA GLU A 13 18.02 15.94 -2.79
C GLU A 13 17.38 15.52 -1.45
N HIS A 14 16.05 15.46 -1.38
CA HIS A 14 15.31 15.26 -0.13
C HIS A 14 14.48 13.99 -0.13
N CYS A 15 13.98 13.55 -1.28
CA CYS A 15 13.08 12.44 -1.39
C CYS A 15 13.23 11.65 -2.70
N LEU A 16 12.73 10.42 -2.64
CA LEU A 16 12.72 9.47 -3.75
C LEU A 16 11.34 8.82 -3.78
N VAL A 17 10.70 8.82 -4.95
CA VAL A 17 9.46 8.09 -5.20
C VAL A 17 9.77 6.97 -6.18
N VAL A 18 9.40 5.75 -5.82
CA VAL A 18 9.56 4.57 -6.67
C VAL A 18 8.21 3.94 -6.92
N ASN A 19 8.07 3.26 -8.05
CA ASN A 19 6.94 2.37 -8.29
C ASN A 19 7.26 1.02 -7.64
N LYS A 20 6.58 0.69 -6.53
CA LYS A 20 6.76 -0.61 -5.88
C LYS A 20 6.11 -1.70 -6.72
N PRO A 21 6.84 -2.75 -7.13
CA PRO A 21 6.20 -3.92 -7.72
C PRO A 21 5.36 -4.68 -6.67
N PRO A 22 4.32 -5.42 -7.07
CA PRO A 22 3.64 -6.33 -6.14
C PRO A 22 4.57 -7.47 -5.70
N GLY A 23 4.25 -8.12 -4.59
CA GLY A 23 4.98 -9.29 -4.06
C GLY A 23 6.18 -8.98 -3.17
N ILE A 24 6.68 -7.74 -3.14
CA ILE A 24 7.78 -7.32 -2.26
C ILE A 24 7.28 -6.52 -1.04
N LEU A 25 7.91 -6.78 0.12
CA LEU A 25 7.69 -5.99 1.33
C LEU A 25 8.25 -4.58 1.16
N THR A 26 7.58 -3.57 1.75
CA THR A 26 8.15 -2.23 1.85
C THR A 26 9.40 -2.25 2.74
N GLN A 27 9.26 -2.79 3.96
CA GLN A 27 10.35 -3.02 4.92
C GLN A 27 10.25 -4.45 5.43
N ALA A 28 11.40 -5.07 5.70
CA ALA A 28 11.47 -6.43 6.22
C ALA A 28 12.53 -6.53 7.33
N PRO A 29 12.44 -7.57 8.19
CA PRO A 29 13.52 -7.93 9.09
C PRO A 29 14.86 -8.16 8.35
N PRO A 30 16.01 -8.03 9.04
CA PRO A 30 17.31 -8.31 8.44
C PRO A 30 17.37 -9.69 7.76
N GLY A 31 18.03 -9.74 6.59
CA GLY A 31 18.16 -10.97 5.80
C GLY A 31 16.99 -11.28 4.87
N ILE A 32 15.93 -10.48 4.87
CA ILE A 32 14.79 -10.63 3.95
C ILE A 32 14.80 -9.49 2.93
N ASP A 33 14.64 -9.83 1.65
CA ASP A 33 14.55 -8.83 0.58
C ASP A 33 13.31 -7.93 0.77
N SER A 34 13.50 -6.64 0.50
CA SER A 34 12.47 -5.62 0.61
C SER A 34 12.80 -4.43 -0.27
N LEU A 35 11.80 -3.60 -0.56
CA LEU A 35 11.98 -2.38 -1.31
C LEU A 35 13.00 -1.45 -0.63
N GLU A 36 12.97 -1.36 0.70
CA GLU A 36 13.94 -0.59 1.47
C GLU A 36 15.39 -1.07 1.22
N VAL A 37 15.62 -2.39 1.22
CA VAL A 37 16.95 -2.97 0.95
C VAL A 37 17.41 -2.61 -0.47
N ARG A 38 16.54 -2.76 -1.46
CA ARG A 38 16.84 -2.42 -2.86
C ARG A 38 17.14 -0.92 -3.03
N VAL A 39 16.35 -0.04 -2.41
CA VAL A 39 16.57 1.41 -2.45
C VAL A 39 17.89 1.79 -1.79
N ARG A 40 18.24 1.18 -0.64
CA ARG A 40 19.56 1.40 -0.01
C ARG A 40 20.70 0.96 -0.92
N ALA A 41 20.56 -0.16 -1.63
CA ALA A 41 21.57 -0.61 -2.60
C ALA A 41 21.73 0.37 -3.77
N TYR A 42 20.62 0.85 -4.33
CA TYR A 42 20.62 1.90 -5.36
C TYR A 42 21.35 3.16 -4.88
N LEU A 43 21.02 3.66 -3.70
CA LEU A 43 21.62 4.89 -3.17
C LEU A 43 23.10 4.76 -2.80
N ARG A 44 23.60 3.54 -2.59
CA ARG A 44 25.04 3.26 -2.37
C ARG A 44 25.83 3.17 -3.67
N THR A 45 25.17 3.05 -4.82
CA THR A 45 25.88 2.93 -6.10
C THR A 45 26.74 4.17 -6.33
N GLY A 46 28.04 3.97 -6.54
CA GLY A 46 29.01 5.05 -6.72
C GLY A 46 29.52 5.71 -5.44
N ARG A 47 29.16 5.19 -4.25
CA ARG A 47 29.67 5.67 -2.95
C ARG A 47 30.78 4.76 -2.41
N PRO A 48 31.70 5.30 -1.59
CA PRO A 48 32.70 4.49 -0.90
C PRO A 48 32.08 3.35 -0.08
N GLU A 49 32.80 2.24 -0.01
CA GLU A 49 32.42 1.11 0.83
C GLU A 49 32.33 1.53 2.30
N GLY A 50 31.27 1.10 2.99
CA GLY A 50 31.00 1.47 4.38
C GLY A 50 30.25 2.79 4.58
N GLU A 51 29.97 3.58 3.54
CA GLU A 51 29.16 4.79 3.69
C GLU A 51 27.71 4.46 4.09
N ILE A 52 27.27 5.00 5.21
CA ILE A 52 25.91 4.82 5.71
C ILE A 52 24.98 5.78 4.98
N VAL A 53 24.12 5.21 4.13
CA VAL A 53 23.04 5.96 3.49
C VAL A 53 21.84 6.05 4.43
N TYR A 54 21.40 7.27 4.72
CA TYR A 54 20.13 7.50 5.40
C TYR A 54 18.95 7.22 4.46
N LEU A 55 17.96 6.50 4.96
CA LEU A 55 16.69 6.28 4.26
C LEU A 55 15.58 6.23 5.30
N GLY A 56 14.66 7.19 5.22
CA GLY A 56 13.44 7.23 6.01
C GLY A 56 12.26 6.65 5.23
N VAL A 57 11.42 5.88 5.91
CA VAL A 57 10.24 5.21 5.33
C VAL A 57 8.99 5.76 6.02
N PRO A 58 8.42 6.88 5.54
CA PRO A 58 7.34 7.57 6.24
C PRO A 58 5.98 6.84 6.15
N HIS A 59 5.83 5.91 5.20
CA HIS A 59 4.62 5.12 5.01
C HIS A 59 4.96 3.80 4.29
N ARG A 60 3.96 2.91 4.21
CA ARG A 60 4.15 1.56 3.65
C ARG A 60 2.99 1.17 2.74
N LEU A 61 3.31 0.36 1.74
CA LEU A 61 2.34 -0.42 0.98
C LEU A 61 2.41 -1.88 1.42
N ASP A 62 1.28 -2.57 1.37
CA ASP A 62 1.21 -4.00 1.63
C ASP A 62 2.02 -4.77 0.59
N ARG A 63 2.47 -5.97 0.95
CA ARG A 63 3.28 -6.82 0.07
C ARG A 63 2.68 -7.01 -1.34
N PRO A 64 1.41 -7.41 -1.51
CA PRO A 64 0.84 -7.65 -2.83
C PRO A 64 0.39 -6.37 -3.56
N VAL A 65 0.42 -5.22 -2.90
CA VAL A 65 0.00 -3.92 -3.45
C VAL A 65 1.14 -3.32 -4.27
N SER A 66 0.82 -2.73 -5.41
CA SER A 66 1.78 -2.04 -6.28
C SER A 66 1.64 -0.52 -6.20
N GLY A 67 2.56 0.22 -6.81
CA GLY A 67 2.39 1.65 -7.05
C GLY A 67 3.34 2.57 -6.28
N ALA A 68 3.05 3.86 -6.33
CA ALA A 68 3.93 4.91 -5.85
C ALA A 68 4.21 4.82 -4.35
N ILE A 69 5.49 4.84 -3.97
CA ILE A 69 5.93 4.93 -2.59
C ILE A 69 7.09 5.90 -2.42
N LEU A 70 6.84 6.89 -1.55
CA LEU A 70 7.77 7.94 -1.15
C LEU A 70 8.73 7.49 -0.03
N PHE A 71 10.02 7.77 -0.22
CA PHE A 71 11.11 7.64 0.73
C PHE A 71 11.75 9.01 1.02
N ALA A 72 12.29 9.16 2.23
CA ALA A 72 13.04 10.34 2.64
C ALA A 72 14.55 10.06 2.58
N LEU A 73 15.30 10.92 1.89
CA LEU A 73 16.76 10.78 1.70
C LEU A 73 17.57 11.48 2.79
N THR A 74 16.95 12.33 3.61
CA THR A 74 17.59 13.00 4.75
C THR A 74 16.72 12.94 6.01
N ARG A 75 17.35 13.03 7.19
CA ARG A 75 16.63 13.09 8.48
C ARG A 75 15.61 14.22 8.54
N ARG A 76 15.99 15.40 8.00
CA ARG A 76 15.12 16.58 7.94
C ARG A 76 13.92 16.35 7.02
N ALA A 77 14.13 15.71 5.87
CA ALA A 77 13.04 15.34 4.97
C ALA A 77 12.11 14.32 5.64
N ALA A 78 12.65 13.31 6.33
CA ALA A 78 11.84 12.31 7.02
C ALA A 78 10.91 12.94 8.06
N GLN A 79 11.43 13.82 8.92
CA GLN A 79 10.61 14.53 9.92
C GLN A 79 9.51 15.37 9.25
N ARG A 80 9.83 16.11 8.19
CA ARG A 80 8.87 16.94 7.46
C ARG A 80 7.79 16.11 6.75
N LEU A 81 8.18 15.01 6.12
CA LEU A 81 7.27 14.12 5.42
C LEU A 81 6.35 13.40 6.42
N SER A 82 6.88 12.85 7.50
CA SER A 82 6.07 12.25 8.58
C SER A 82 5.05 13.24 9.12
N ALA A 83 5.43 14.49 9.39
CA ALA A 83 4.51 15.53 9.82
C ALA A 83 3.40 15.81 8.78
N GLN A 84 3.69 15.73 7.48
CA GLN A 84 2.67 15.86 6.43
C GLN A 84 1.69 14.68 6.39
N PHE A 85 2.19 13.45 6.62
CA PHE A 85 1.34 12.27 6.76
C PHE A 85 0.44 12.37 8.00
N GLU A 86 0.98 12.77 9.14
CA GLU A 86 0.24 12.97 10.40
C GLU A 86 -0.85 14.04 10.24
N LYS A 87 -0.52 15.16 9.59
CA LYS A 87 -1.46 16.24 9.28
C LYS A 87 -2.42 15.94 8.12
N ARG A 88 -2.29 14.76 7.49
CA ARG A 88 -3.10 14.32 6.33
C ARG A 88 -3.05 15.27 5.14
N TRP A 89 -1.93 15.97 4.94
CA TRP A 89 -1.72 16.83 3.78
C TRP A 89 -1.42 16.03 2.51
N ILE A 90 -0.87 14.84 2.68
CA ILE A 90 -0.63 13.91 1.58
C ILE A 90 -1.96 13.28 1.13
N LYS A 91 -2.34 13.53 -0.12
CA LYS A 91 -3.44 12.83 -0.78
C LYS A 91 -2.94 11.47 -1.26
N LYS A 92 -3.59 10.40 -0.81
CA LYS A 92 -3.28 9.04 -1.23
C LYS A 92 -4.43 8.53 -2.11
N LEU A 93 -4.13 8.31 -3.38
CA LEU A 93 -5.07 7.82 -4.38
C LEU A 93 -4.70 6.39 -4.76
N TYR A 94 -5.71 5.56 -4.92
CA TYR A 94 -5.55 4.17 -5.32
C TYR A 94 -6.52 3.85 -6.43
N TRP A 95 -6.10 2.96 -7.31
CA TRP A 95 -7.00 2.20 -8.15
C TRP A 95 -7.19 0.81 -7.57
N ALA A 96 -8.44 0.35 -7.54
CA ALA A 96 -8.79 -0.98 -7.08
C ALA A 96 -9.79 -1.63 -8.02
N CYS A 97 -9.56 -2.89 -8.37
CA CYS A 97 -10.59 -3.73 -8.98
C CYS A 97 -11.16 -4.66 -7.92
N VAL A 98 -12.47 -4.63 -7.74
CA VAL A 98 -13.18 -5.40 -6.72
C VAL A 98 -14.23 -6.30 -7.35
N GLU A 99 -14.53 -7.43 -6.71
CA GLU A 99 -15.59 -8.34 -7.17
C GLU A 99 -16.98 -7.73 -7.03
N GLY A 100 -17.87 -8.08 -7.96
CA GLY A 100 -19.26 -7.66 -7.96
C GLY A 100 -19.46 -6.17 -8.26
N ARG A 101 -20.72 -5.75 -8.17
CA ARG A 101 -21.16 -4.41 -8.57
C ARG A 101 -21.25 -3.50 -7.35
N VAL A 102 -20.35 -2.52 -7.26
CA VAL A 102 -20.39 -1.53 -6.16
C VAL A 102 -21.42 -0.46 -6.48
N GLU A 103 -22.41 -0.34 -5.60
CA GLU A 103 -23.41 0.72 -5.64
C GLU A 103 -23.56 1.37 -4.25
N PRO A 104 -23.78 2.69 -4.17
CA PRO A 104 -23.84 3.68 -5.27
C PRO A 104 -22.49 3.90 -5.98
N ALA A 105 -22.49 4.63 -7.11
CA ALA A 105 -21.29 4.84 -7.94
C ALA A 105 -20.21 5.74 -7.28
N GLU A 106 -20.53 6.40 -6.17
CA GLU A 106 -19.58 7.10 -5.34
C GLU A 106 -20.03 7.06 -3.88
N GLY A 107 -19.08 7.12 -2.96
CA GLY A 107 -19.44 7.08 -1.55
C GLY A 107 -18.26 7.13 -0.61
N THR A 108 -18.57 6.94 0.67
CA THR A 108 -17.59 6.96 1.76
C THR A 108 -17.78 5.70 2.60
N TRP A 109 -16.71 4.96 2.83
CA TRP A 109 -16.70 3.84 3.77
C TRP A 109 -16.01 4.26 5.07
N LYS A 110 -16.71 4.04 6.18
CA LYS A 110 -16.30 4.41 7.52
C LYS A 110 -16.43 3.17 8.40
N ASP A 111 -15.33 2.75 9.00
CA ASP A 111 -15.26 1.58 9.88
C ASP A 111 -14.26 1.85 11.02
N PHE A 112 -14.30 1.02 12.06
CA PHE A 112 -13.25 0.95 13.07
C PHE A 112 -12.48 -0.35 12.86
N LEU A 113 -11.16 -0.24 12.71
CA LEU A 113 -10.30 -1.37 12.37
C LEU A 113 -9.28 -1.61 13.47
N ARG A 114 -8.88 -2.87 13.65
CA ARG A 114 -7.66 -3.19 14.38
C ARG A 114 -6.82 -4.21 13.62
N LYS A 115 -5.50 -4.21 13.88
CA LYS A 115 -4.63 -5.32 13.47
C LYS A 115 -4.83 -6.46 14.47
N VAL A 116 -5.03 -7.67 13.98
CA VAL A 116 -5.16 -8.85 14.84
C VAL A 116 -3.77 -9.21 15.39
N PRO A 117 -3.61 -9.37 16.72
CA PRO A 117 -2.35 -9.79 17.31
C PRO A 117 -1.83 -11.09 16.68
N ASP A 118 -0.52 -11.14 16.44
CA ASP A 118 0.20 -12.30 15.89
C ASP A 118 -0.30 -12.85 14.53
N GLN A 119 -1.19 -12.11 13.87
CA GLN A 119 -1.72 -12.50 12.57
C GLN A 119 -1.48 -11.38 11.55
N PRO A 120 -1.11 -11.71 10.30
CA PRO A 120 -0.90 -10.71 9.26
C PRO A 120 -2.22 -10.16 8.70
N ARG A 121 -3.27 -10.02 9.53
CA ARG A 121 -4.62 -9.59 9.13
C ARG A 121 -5.15 -8.44 9.99
N ALA A 122 -6.07 -7.69 9.42
CA ALA A 122 -6.94 -6.74 10.13
C ALA A 122 -8.35 -7.32 10.27
N GLU A 123 -9.13 -6.77 11.19
CA GLU A 123 -10.56 -7.01 11.34
C GLU A 123 -11.33 -5.71 11.60
N ILE A 124 -12.63 -5.69 11.26
CA ILE A 124 -13.56 -4.62 11.65
C ILE A 124 -14.04 -4.93 13.07
N VAL A 125 -14.01 -3.92 13.93
CA VAL A 125 -14.43 -4.00 15.33
C VAL A 125 -15.44 -2.92 15.67
N PRO A 126 -16.23 -3.07 16.75
CA PRO A 126 -17.02 -1.98 17.30
C PRO A 126 -16.16 -0.78 17.73
N MET A 127 -16.77 0.40 17.80
CA MET A 127 -16.08 1.64 18.21
C MET A 127 -15.52 1.56 19.63
N GLU A 128 -16.18 0.80 20.50
CA GLU A 128 -15.85 0.64 21.92
C GLU A 128 -14.65 -0.30 22.14
N HIS A 129 -14.21 -0.99 21.10
CA HIS A 129 -13.06 -1.89 21.22
C HIS A 129 -11.80 -1.09 21.59
N PRO A 130 -10.99 -1.52 22.57
CA PRO A 130 -9.85 -0.72 23.08
C PRO A 130 -8.79 -0.40 22.01
N GLU A 131 -8.67 -1.26 21.01
CA GLU A 131 -7.75 -1.09 19.87
C GLU A 131 -8.41 -0.52 18.61
N ALA A 132 -9.65 -0.02 18.71
CA ALA A 132 -10.41 0.51 17.58
C ALA A 132 -9.72 1.75 16.97
N LEU A 133 -9.32 1.64 15.69
CA LEU A 133 -8.79 2.77 14.94
C LEU A 133 -9.78 3.18 13.85
N TYR A 134 -10.25 4.42 13.93
CA TYR A 134 -11.15 4.97 12.92
C TYR A 134 -10.48 4.97 11.53
N ALA A 135 -11.21 4.45 10.55
CA ALA A 135 -10.80 4.27 9.17
C ALA A 135 -11.84 4.88 8.22
N VAL A 136 -11.39 5.80 7.35
CA VAL A 136 -12.22 6.47 6.36
C VAL A 136 -11.55 6.43 5.01
N LEU A 137 -12.33 6.02 4.01
CA LEU A 137 -11.99 6.16 2.60
C LEU A 137 -13.18 6.67 1.80
N HIS A 138 -12.89 7.30 0.69
CA HIS A 138 -13.86 7.72 -0.32
C HIS A 138 -13.59 6.96 -1.60
N TYR A 139 -14.64 6.55 -2.30
CA TYR A 139 -14.50 5.86 -3.57
C TYR A 139 -15.38 6.50 -4.63
N ARG A 140 -14.96 6.31 -5.87
CA ARG A 140 -15.73 6.60 -7.08
C ARG A 140 -15.55 5.45 -8.05
N VAL A 141 -16.64 4.95 -8.61
CA VAL A 141 -16.64 3.96 -9.68
C VAL A 141 -16.13 4.62 -10.96
N LEU A 142 -15.08 4.03 -11.52
CA LEU A 142 -14.52 4.40 -12.82
C LEU A 142 -15.18 3.60 -13.95
N ALA A 143 -15.43 2.31 -13.71
CA ALA A 143 -16.11 1.44 -14.66
C ALA A 143 -16.77 0.24 -13.97
N TYR A 144 -17.87 -0.23 -14.56
CA TYR A 144 -18.43 -1.54 -14.28
C TYR A 144 -17.93 -2.54 -15.32
N LEU A 145 -17.53 -3.72 -14.86
CA LEU A 145 -16.99 -4.81 -15.66
C LEU A 145 -17.83 -6.07 -15.40
N GLU A 146 -17.77 -7.06 -16.30
CA GLU A 146 -18.56 -8.29 -16.15
C GLU A 146 -18.32 -8.98 -14.81
N TRP A 147 -17.07 -9.00 -14.37
CA TRP A 147 -16.65 -9.67 -13.15
C TRP A 147 -16.65 -8.78 -11.90
N GLY A 148 -16.84 -7.46 -12.04
CA GLY A 148 -16.66 -6.57 -10.91
C GLY A 148 -16.69 -5.08 -11.21
N THR A 149 -16.03 -4.30 -10.36
CA THR A 149 -16.03 -2.83 -10.44
C THR A 149 -14.61 -2.28 -10.32
N TRP A 150 -14.28 -1.32 -11.17
CA TRP A 150 -13.04 -0.56 -11.06
C TRP A 150 -13.30 0.75 -10.30
N LEU A 151 -12.55 0.96 -9.21
CA LEU A 151 -12.68 2.06 -8.29
C LEU A 151 -11.44 2.96 -8.30
N GLU A 152 -11.67 4.28 -8.22
CA GLU A 152 -10.70 5.21 -7.65
C GLU A 152 -11.02 5.40 -6.17
N ILE A 153 -10.00 5.28 -5.32
CA ILE A 153 -10.14 5.36 -3.87
C ILE A 153 -9.21 6.42 -3.32
N ARG A 154 -9.77 7.37 -2.56
CA ARG A 154 -9.03 8.37 -1.80
C ARG A 154 -9.04 8.01 -0.32
N LEU A 155 -7.86 7.88 0.27
CA LEU A 155 -7.71 7.54 1.68
C LEU A 155 -7.56 8.79 2.57
N ASP A 156 -8.50 8.99 3.49
CA ASP A 156 -8.39 10.00 4.56
C ASP A 156 -7.57 9.47 5.74
N THR A 157 -7.62 8.16 5.98
CA THR A 157 -6.80 7.45 6.98
C THR A 157 -5.91 6.41 6.30
N GLY A 158 -4.95 5.83 7.01
CA GLY A 158 -4.05 4.81 6.45
C GLY A 158 -3.89 3.63 7.39
N ARG A 159 -4.97 2.92 7.69
CA ARG A 159 -4.94 1.77 8.60
C ARG A 159 -4.45 0.51 7.88
N TYR A 160 -3.95 -0.45 8.67
CA TYR A 160 -3.45 -1.72 8.16
C TYR A 160 -4.52 -2.43 7.32
N HIS A 161 -4.20 -2.78 6.08
CA HIS A 161 -5.10 -3.44 5.12
C HIS A 161 -6.44 -2.72 4.89
N GLN A 162 -6.52 -1.40 5.11
CA GLN A 162 -7.78 -0.65 5.17
C GLN A 162 -8.69 -0.85 3.93
N ILE A 163 -8.18 -0.64 2.72
CA ILE A 163 -8.98 -0.80 1.48
C ILE A 163 -9.46 -2.24 1.33
N ARG A 164 -8.55 -3.19 1.60
CA ARG A 164 -8.76 -4.64 1.43
C ARG A 164 -9.90 -5.13 2.32
N ILE A 165 -9.90 -4.76 3.60
CA ILE A 165 -10.95 -5.18 4.52
C ILE A 165 -12.27 -4.44 4.34
N GLN A 166 -12.23 -3.11 4.12
CA GLN A 166 -13.47 -2.33 3.96
C GLN A 166 -14.24 -2.71 2.71
N SER A 167 -13.54 -3.09 1.64
CA SER A 167 -14.16 -3.59 0.40
C SER A 167 -14.73 -5.01 0.58
N ALA A 168 -13.93 -5.92 1.15
CA ALA A 168 -14.34 -7.29 1.41
C ALA A 168 -15.54 -7.41 2.37
N SER A 169 -15.58 -6.62 3.45
CA SER A 169 -16.70 -6.66 4.41
C SER A 169 -18.04 -6.26 3.81
N ARG A 170 -18.00 -5.58 2.65
CA ARG A 170 -19.18 -5.17 1.88
C ARG A 170 -19.51 -6.11 0.74
N GLY A 171 -18.86 -7.28 0.68
CA GLY A 171 -19.06 -8.27 -0.38
C GLY A 171 -18.28 -7.97 -1.67
N HIS A 172 -17.35 -7.02 -1.64
CA HIS A 172 -16.57 -6.59 -2.80
C HIS A 172 -15.07 -6.74 -2.55
N PRO A 173 -14.53 -7.96 -2.30
CA PRO A 173 -13.10 -8.13 -2.08
C PRO A 173 -12.29 -7.67 -3.31
N VAL A 174 -11.09 -7.14 -3.07
CA VAL A 174 -10.14 -6.78 -4.13
C VAL A 174 -9.75 -8.05 -4.89
N LEU A 175 -9.71 -8.01 -6.23
CA LEU A 175 -9.31 -9.18 -7.02
C LEU A 175 -7.94 -9.72 -6.60
N GLY A 176 -7.80 -11.04 -6.56
CA GLY A 176 -6.61 -11.76 -6.11
C GLY A 176 -6.41 -11.78 -4.59
N ASP A 177 -7.19 -11.03 -3.81
CA ASP A 177 -7.02 -10.93 -2.36
C ASP A 177 -7.69 -12.10 -1.61
N VAL A 178 -7.12 -13.28 -1.77
CA VAL A 178 -7.60 -14.54 -1.15
C VAL A 178 -7.70 -14.41 0.37
N GLN A 179 -6.79 -13.66 1.00
CA GLN A 179 -6.79 -13.42 2.45
C GLN A 179 -8.10 -12.77 2.94
N TYR A 180 -8.72 -11.94 2.11
CA TYR A 180 -9.99 -11.27 2.39
C TYR A 180 -11.15 -11.82 1.56
N GLY A 181 -11.01 -13.02 0.99
CA GLY A 181 -12.12 -13.77 0.42
C GLY A 181 -12.37 -13.56 -1.08
N ALA A 182 -11.42 -12.96 -1.81
CA ALA A 182 -11.49 -12.93 -3.27
C ALA A 182 -11.47 -14.35 -3.84
N ARG A 183 -12.32 -14.59 -4.84
CA ARG A 183 -12.45 -15.86 -5.56
C ARG A 183 -11.77 -15.80 -6.93
N GLN A 184 -11.70 -14.61 -7.50
CA GLN A 184 -11.10 -14.37 -8.79
C GLN A 184 -9.61 -14.02 -8.63
N PRO A 185 -8.73 -14.65 -9.41
CA PRO A 185 -7.31 -14.34 -9.39
C PRO A 185 -7.05 -12.97 -10.03
N PHE A 186 -5.85 -12.42 -9.80
CA PHE A 186 -5.38 -11.23 -10.49
C PHE A 186 -3.89 -11.36 -10.82
N GLY A 187 -3.51 -10.85 -12.00
CA GLY A 187 -2.12 -10.79 -12.44
C GLY A 187 -1.49 -12.16 -12.75
N PRO A 188 -0.16 -12.20 -13.00
CA PRO A 188 0.56 -13.44 -13.28
C PRO A 188 0.53 -14.38 -12.07
N ALA A 189 0.41 -15.68 -12.35
CA ALA A 189 0.54 -16.69 -11.32
C ALA A 189 1.95 -16.66 -10.72
N ALA A 190 2.02 -16.65 -9.38
CA ALA A 190 3.26 -16.82 -8.64
C ALA A 190 3.23 -18.17 -7.90
N SER A 191 4.40 -18.82 -7.81
CA SER A 191 4.55 -20.09 -7.08
C SER A 191 4.35 -19.91 -5.58
N ASP A 192 4.71 -18.74 -5.03
CA ASP A 192 4.42 -18.36 -3.65
C ASP A 192 3.18 -17.44 -3.61
N ILE A 193 2.17 -17.83 -2.85
CA ILE A 193 0.95 -17.03 -2.66
C ILE A 193 1.23 -15.63 -2.09
N ARG A 194 2.34 -15.48 -1.34
CA ARG A 194 2.76 -14.19 -0.77
C ARG A 194 3.28 -13.21 -1.82
N GLU A 195 3.63 -13.72 -3.00
CA GLU A 195 4.13 -12.96 -4.14
C GLU A 195 3.02 -12.63 -5.14
N GLN A 196 1.83 -13.21 -4.97
CA GLN A 196 0.70 -12.94 -5.85
C GLN A 196 0.25 -11.48 -5.76
N PRO A 197 0.08 -10.79 -6.89
CA PRO A 197 -0.44 -9.45 -6.91
C PRO A 197 -1.93 -9.44 -6.58
N ILE A 198 -2.39 -8.33 -6.01
CA ILE A 198 -3.81 -8.01 -5.95
C ILE A 198 -4.10 -6.80 -6.83
N ALA A 199 -5.34 -6.64 -7.26
CA ALA A 199 -5.75 -5.51 -8.07
C ALA A 199 -5.92 -4.24 -7.24
N LEU A 200 -4.85 -3.82 -6.57
CA LEU A 200 -4.76 -2.59 -5.79
C LEU A 200 -3.43 -1.92 -6.10
N HIS A 201 -3.52 -0.68 -6.59
CA HIS A 201 -2.39 0.10 -7.07
C HIS A 201 -2.43 1.52 -6.48
N ALA A 202 -1.34 1.95 -5.83
CA ALA A 202 -1.16 3.33 -5.40
C ALA A 202 -0.80 4.20 -6.60
N ARG A 203 -1.71 5.09 -6.99
CA ARG A 203 -1.61 5.93 -8.19
C ARG A 203 -0.94 7.26 -7.89
#